data_AF-A0A3B0RGS6-F1
#
_entry.id   AF-A0A3B0RGS6-F1
#
_cell.length_a   1.000
_cell.length_b   1.000
_cell.length_c   1.000
_cell.angle_alpha   90.00
_cell.angle_beta   90.00
_cell.angle_gamma   90.00
#
_symmetry.space_group_name_H-M   'P 1'
#
loop_
_entity.id
_entity.type
_entity.pdbx_description
1 polymer ?
#
loop_
_entity_poly.entity_id
_entity_poly.type
_entity_poly.pdbx_seq_one_letter_code
_entity_poly.pdbx_strand_id
1 'polypeptide(L)'
;MTFKGFFNNQPRKECDRPMQVSVRDNNVDQALRALKKKLQREGVYREMKMRRFFEKPSEKKARETAAAVRRARKLDRKRMERDGVI
;
A
#
# COMPACT_ATOMS: atom_id res chain seq x y z
N MET A 1 26.18 36.52 28.17
CA MET A 1 24.82 35.96 28.12
C MET A 1 24.15 36.34 26.80
N THR A 2 24.29 35.53 25.76
CA THR A 2 23.39 35.62 24.59
C THR A 2 23.07 34.19 24.19
N PHE A 3 21.94 33.69 24.69
CA PHE A 3 21.36 32.42 24.28
C PHE A 3 20.95 32.55 22.81
N LYS A 4 21.80 32.11 21.89
CA LYS A 4 21.39 31.88 20.50
C LYS A 4 20.45 30.69 20.49
N GLY A 5 19.16 30.98 20.50
CA GLY A 5 18.11 30.00 20.26
C GLY A 5 18.30 29.39 18.88
N PHE A 6 18.80 28.15 18.85
CA PHE A 6 18.70 27.29 17.67
C PHE A 6 17.25 26.80 17.58
N PHE A 7 16.37 27.65 17.05
CA PHE A 7 15.04 27.25 16.63
C PHE A 7 15.19 26.29 15.44
N ASN A 8 15.22 24.99 15.74
CA ASN A 8 15.15 23.94 14.74
C ASN A 8 13.77 24.00 14.05
N ASN A 9 13.67 24.77 12.96
CA ASN A 9 12.59 24.64 12.00
C ASN A 9 12.91 23.46 11.07
N GLN A 10 12.66 22.25 11.57
CA GLN A 10 12.58 21.09 10.70
C GLN A 10 11.23 21.16 9.96
N PRO A 11 11.18 21.26 8.62
CA PRO A 11 9.92 21.14 7.91
C PRO A 11 9.34 19.75 8.21
N ARG A 12 8.12 19.71 8.77
CA ARG A 12 7.40 18.44 9.01
C ARG A 12 7.33 17.71 7.67
N LYS A 13 7.84 16.48 7.64
CA LYS A 13 7.83 15.63 6.44
C LYS A 13 6.42 15.61 5.84
N GLU A 14 6.30 16.02 4.59
CA GLU A 14 5.10 15.82 3.76
C GLU A 14 4.89 14.30 3.59
N CYS A 15 4.21 13.67 4.56
CA CYS A 15 3.89 12.25 4.50
C CYS A 15 2.50 11.95 3.90
N ASP A 16 1.71 12.97 3.55
CA ASP A 16 0.38 12.78 2.95
C ASP A 16 0.33 13.41 1.56
N ARG A 17 0.93 12.74 0.56
CA ARG A 17 0.48 12.96 -0.81
C ARG A 17 -0.72 12.04 -1.05
N PRO A 18 -1.96 12.57 -1.16
CA PRO A 18 -3.13 11.73 -1.42
C PRO A 18 -2.98 11.01 -2.76
N MET A 19 -3.55 9.80 -2.88
CA MET A 19 -3.46 9.02 -4.12
C MET A 19 -3.99 9.83 -5.31
N GLN A 20 -3.08 10.22 -6.21
CA GLN A 20 -3.41 11.04 -7.38
C GLN A 20 -3.41 10.21 -8.68
N VAL A 21 -4.40 10.48 -9.53
CA VAL A 21 -4.47 9.98 -10.91
C VAL A 21 -4.68 11.17 -11.84
N SER A 22 -3.70 11.42 -12.71
CA SER A 22 -3.82 12.43 -13.77
C SER A 22 -4.67 11.87 -14.91
N VAL A 23 -5.71 12.60 -15.30
CA VAL A 23 -6.50 12.31 -16.50
C VAL A 23 -5.86 13.07 -17.67
N ARG A 24 -5.63 12.39 -18.79
CA ARG A 24 -5.20 13.02 -20.05
C ARG A 24 -6.27 12.77 -21.10
N ASP A 25 -6.45 13.72 -22.01
CA ASP A 25 -7.28 13.60 -23.21
C ASP A 25 -8.76 13.24 -22.95
N ASN A 26 -9.35 13.79 -21.89
CA ASN A 26 -10.74 13.54 -21.45
C ASN A 26 -11.11 12.07 -21.23
N ASN A 27 -10.13 11.16 -21.12
CA ASN A 27 -10.39 9.73 -20.95
C ASN A 27 -10.63 9.37 -19.46
N VAL A 28 -11.80 9.76 -18.96
CA VAL A 28 -12.21 9.58 -17.55
C VAL A 28 -12.32 8.09 -17.19
N ASP A 29 -12.81 7.26 -18.10
CA ASP A 29 -13.00 5.82 -17.86
C ASP A 29 -11.67 5.10 -17.59
N GLN A 30 -10.63 5.46 -18.37
CA GLN A 30 -9.30 4.91 -18.19
C GLN A 30 -8.68 5.38 -16.87
N ALA A 31 -8.90 6.64 -16.48
CA ALA A 31 -8.44 7.16 -15.19
C ALA A 31 -9.12 6.44 -14.02
N LEU A 32 -10.42 6.18 -14.08
CA LEU A 32 -11.15 5.42 -13.06
C LEU A 32 -10.64 3.97 -12.96
N ARG A 33 -10.37 3.32 -14.10
CA ARG A 33 -9.75 1.98 -14.13
C ARG A 33 -8.35 1.99 -13.52
N ALA A 34 -7.54 3.00 -13.82
CA ALA A 34 -6.20 3.14 -13.27
C ALA A 34 -6.24 3.38 -11.75
N LEU A 35 -7.15 4.23 -11.28
CA LEU A 35 -7.39 4.49 -9.85
C LEU A 35 -7.79 3.21 -9.11
N LYS A 36 -8.78 2.48 -9.63
CA LYS A 36 -9.22 1.19 -9.06
C LYS A 36 -8.07 0.19 -8.98
N LYS A 37 -7.24 0.10 -10.02
CA LYS A 37 -6.05 -0.77 -10.03
C LYS A 37 -5.00 -0.33 -8.99
N LYS A 38 -4.76 0.98 -8.81
CA LYS A 38 -3.85 1.49 -7.78
C LYS A 38 -4.37 1.16 -6.37
N LEU A 39 -5.65 1.41 -6.09
CA LEU A 39 -6.28 1.09 -4.80
C LEU A 39 -6.27 -0.41 -4.47
N GLN A 40 -6.41 -1.26 -5.49
CA GLN A 40 -6.28 -2.71 -5.32
C GLN A 40 -4.84 -3.15 -5.02
N ARG A 41 -3.83 -2.48 -5.61
CA ARG A 41 -2.40 -2.77 -5.34
C ARG A 41 -1.99 -2.35 -3.94
N GLU A 42 -2.44 -1.18 -3.51
CA GLU A 42 -2.19 -0.69 -2.15
C GLU A 42 -2.94 -1.51 -1.09
N GLY A 43 -3.95 -2.29 -1.50
CA GLY A 43 -4.65 -3.20 -0.61
C GLY A 43 -5.69 -2.51 0.28
N VAL A 44 -6.00 -1.24 0.00
CA VAL A 44 -6.95 -0.41 0.76
C VAL A 44 -8.32 -1.09 0.88
N TYR A 45 -8.84 -1.67 -0.20
CA TYR A 45 -10.11 -2.40 -0.15
C TYR A 45 -10.06 -3.66 0.72
N ARG A 46 -8.91 -4.35 0.75
CA ARG A 46 -8.71 -5.52 1.59
C ARG A 46 -8.68 -5.10 3.06
N GLU A 47 -8.01 -4.00 3.35
CA GLU A 47 -7.93 -3.43 4.69
C GLU A 47 -9.28 -2.93 5.19
N MET A 48 -10.02 -2.19 4.37
CA MET A 48 -11.39 -1.78 4.67
C MET A 48 -12.30 -2.97 4.97
N LYS A 49 -12.19 -4.07 4.21
CA LYS A 49 -12.99 -5.28 4.48
C LYS A 49 -12.59 -5.97 5.79
N MET A 50 -11.29 -6.04 6.09
CA MET A 50 -10.79 -6.70 7.30
C MET A 50 -11.05 -5.89 8.58
N ARG A 51 -11.12 -4.55 8.49
CA ARG A 51 -11.35 -3.66 9.64
C ARG A 51 -12.82 -3.41 9.97
N ARG A 52 -13.77 -4.00 9.21
CA ARG A 52 -15.23 -3.82 9.45
C ARG A 52 -15.71 -4.39 10.79
N PHE A 53 -15.02 -5.41 11.32
CA PHE A 53 -15.39 -6.08 12.55
C PHE A 53 -14.15 -6.28 13.43
N PHE A 54 -14.34 -6.34 14.75
CA PHE A 54 -13.25 -6.65 15.67
C PHE A 54 -12.79 -8.09 15.45
N GLU A 55 -11.51 -8.24 15.08
CA GLU A 55 -10.86 -9.55 14.96
C GLU A 55 -10.00 -9.79 16.19
N LYS A 56 -10.11 -10.99 16.77
CA LYS A 56 -9.29 -11.36 17.93
C LYS A 56 -7.80 -11.32 17.56
N PRO A 57 -6.91 -10.89 18.47
CA PRO A 57 -5.49 -10.74 18.17
C PRO A 57 -4.80 -12.06 17.78
N SER A 58 -5.28 -13.20 18.28
CA SER A 58 -4.80 -14.54 17.90
C SER A 58 -5.16 -14.90 16.45
N GLU A 59 -6.39 -14.62 16.03
CA GLU A 59 -6.89 -14.87 14.67
C GLU A 59 -6.20 -13.97 13.65
N LYS A 60 -5.95 -12.71 14.02
CA LYS A 60 -5.19 -11.76 13.22
C LYS A 60 -3.77 -12.27 12.94
N LYS A 61 -3.06 -12.74 13.98
CA LYS A 61 -1.70 -13.32 13.84
C LYS A 61 -1.70 -14.54 12.92
N ALA A 62 -2.64 -15.47 13.09
CA ALA A 62 -2.75 -16.66 12.24
C ALA A 62 -3.04 -16.31 10.76
N ARG A 63 -3.86 -15.29 10.52
CA ARG A 63 -4.14 -14.80 9.16
C ARG A 63 -2.93 -14.14 8.52
N GLU A 64 -2.20 -13.33 9.28
CA GLU A 64 -1.00 -12.63 8.80
C GLU A 64 0.10 -13.61 8.39
N THR A 65 0.38 -14.62 9.21
CA THR A 65 1.37 -15.67 8.89
C THR A 65 0.95 -16.46 7.65
N ALA A 66 -0.30 -16.90 7.56
CA ALA A 66 -0.82 -17.58 6.38
C ALA A 66 -0.78 -16.69 5.11
N ALA A 67 -1.05 -15.39 5.24
CA ALA A 67 -0.98 -14.44 4.13
C ALA A 67 0.47 -14.14 3.70
N ALA A 68 1.43 -14.14 4.62
CA ALA A 68 2.85 -13.99 4.31
C ALA A 68 3.37 -15.20 3.52
N VAL A 69 3.05 -16.42 3.96
CA VAL A 69 3.41 -17.66 3.27
C VAL A 69 2.81 -17.72 1.85
N ARG A 70 1.53 -17.36 1.71
CA ARG A 70 0.87 -17.28 0.39
C ARG A 70 1.51 -16.23 -0.52
N ARG A 71 1.92 -15.08 0.02
CA ARG A 71 2.60 -14.04 -0.75
C ARG A 71 3.99 -14.50 -1.22
N ALA A 72 4.78 -15.13 -0.34
CA ALA A 72 6.07 -15.70 -0.69
C ALA A 72 5.96 -16.69 -1.85
N ARG A 73 5.09 -17.70 -1.73
CA ARG A 73 4.84 -18.69 -2.79
C ARG A 73 4.42 -18.07 -4.12
N LYS A 74 3.61 -17.01 -4.08
CA LYS A 74 3.19 -16.28 -5.29
C LYS A 74 4.34 -15.51 -5.93
N LEU A 75 5.23 -14.91 -5.13
CA LEU A 75 6.41 -14.21 -5.62
C LEU A 75 7.40 -15.19 -6.25
N ASP A 76 7.61 -16.34 -5.62
CA ASP A 76 8.49 -17.40 -6.13
C ASP A 76 7.97 -17.94 -7.46
N ARG A 77 6.67 -18.23 -7.56
CA ARG A 77 6.05 -18.64 -8.83
C ARG A 77 6.23 -17.58 -9.93
N LYS A 78 6.00 -16.30 -9.62
CA LYS A 78 6.21 -15.18 -10.55
C LYS A 78 7.69 -14.93 -10.90
N ARG A 79 8.62 -15.46 -10.12
CA ARG A 79 10.05 -15.42 -10.40
C ARG A 79 10.39 -16.56 -11.37
N MET A 80 9.94 -17.77 -11.09
CA MET A 80 10.10 -18.94 -11.97
C MET A 80 9.51 -18.72 -13.38
N GLU A 81 8.31 -18.13 -13.47
CA GLU A 81 7.68 -17.74 -14.75
C GLU A 81 8.49 -16.70 -15.54
N ARG A 82 9.31 -15.87 -14.86
CA ARG A 82 10.14 -14.83 -15.50
C ARG A 82 11.49 -15.36 -15.94
N ASP A 83 12.06 -16.24 -15.14
CA ASP A 83 13.37 -16.85 -15.36
C ASP A 83 13.29 -18.04 -16.34
N GLY A 84 12.08 -18.39 -16.82
CA GLY A 84 11.87 -19.41 -17.86
C GLY A 84 12.14 -20.84 -17.38
N VAL A 85 12.14 -21.07 -16.07
CA VAL A 85 12.37 -22.39 -15.46
C VAL A 85 11.08 -23.25 -15.48
N ILE A 86 9.97 -22.67 -15.95
CA ILE A 86 8.69 -23.31 -16.29
C ILE A 86 8.14 -22.66 -17.55
#